data_AF-A0AAE9PQC8-F1
#
_entry.id   AF-A0AAE9PQC8-F1
#
_cell.length_a   1.000
_cell.length_b   1.000
_cell.length_c   1.000
_cell.angle_alpha   90.00
_cell.angle_beta   90.00
_cell.angle_gamma   90.00
#
_symmetry.space_group_name_H-M   'P 1'
#
loop_
_entity.id
_entity.type
_entity.pdbx_description
1 polymer ?
#
loop_
_entity_poly.entity_id
_entity_poly.type
_entity_poly.pdbx_seq_one_letter_code
_entity_poly.pdbx_strand_id
1 'polypeptide(L)'
;MDEERIYLTGYSNGAYAAWAMAQAYPSRFAAIAVISGAPHPKHLINLLNMPILNVCGDQDYLFAQAYTAPVTELLSDHFRGVVERQSNHWDTHELRLLDGVLGWLMQWKRDVVPQRIAYRTERGDITGLTGWN
;
A
#
# COMPACT_ATOMS: atom_id res chain seq x y z
N MET A 1 -14.64 -19.37 0.40
CA MET A 1 -13.93 -18.09 0.55
C MET A 1 -12.97 -17.97 -0.63
N ASP A 2 -12.84 -16.80 -1.26
CA ASP A 2 -11.89 -16.56 -2.36
C ASP A 2 -10.59 -15.97 -1.77
N GLU A 3 -9.55 -16.80 -1.67
CA GLU A 3 -8.26 -16.41 -1.08
C GLU A 3 -7.45 -15.48 -1.98
N GLU A 4 -7.86 -15.29 -3.23
CA GLU A 4 -7.22 -14.38 -4.18
C GLU A 4 -7.86 -12.98 -4.14
N ARG A 5 -8.85 -12.78 -3.25
CA ARG A 5 -9.60 -11.53 -3.02
C ARG A 5 -9.63 -11.14 -1.55
N ILE A 6 -8.44 -11.12 -0.94
CA ILE A 6 -8.25 -10.61 0.41
C ILE A 6 -7.72 -9.19 0.30
N TYR A 7 -8.39 -8.23 0.93
CA TYR A 7 -8.04 -6.81 0.86
C TYR A 7 -7.72 -6.28 2.24
N LEU A 8 -6.93 -5.21 2.31
CA LEU A 8 -6.58 -4.56 3.57
C LEU A 8 -6.70 -3.05 3.46
N THR A 9 -7.29 -2.43 4.47
CA THR A 9 -7.43 -0.99 4.53
C THR A 9 -7.35 -0.48 5.96
N GLY A 10 -7.06 0.81 6.13
CA GLY A 10 -7.04 1.45 7.43
C GLY A 10 -6.76 2.94 7.33
N TYR A 11 -7.08 3.64 8.42
CA TYR A 11 -6.88 5.08 8.60
C TYR A 11 -5.97 5.35 9.80
N SER A 12 -5.05 6.31 9.67
CA SER A 12 -4.10 6.70 10.72
C SER A 12 -3.33 5.48 11.25
N ASN A 13 -3.44 5.13 12.53
CA ASN A 13 -2.85 3.90 13.09
C ASN A 13 -3.28 2.62 12.35
N GLY A 14 -4.51 2.57 11.82
CA GLY A 14 -4.97 1.46 11.00
C GLY A 14 -4.25 1.40 9.64
N ALA A 15 -3.88 2.55 9.07
CA ALA A 15 -3.10 2.60 7.84
C ALA A 15 -1.66 2.12 8.08
N TYR A 16 -1.05 2.48 9.21
CA TYR A 16 0.24 1.92 9.62
C TYR A 16 0.18 0.40 9.77
N ALA A 17 -0.86 -0.13 10.42
CA ALA A 17 -1.06 -1.57 10.54
C ALA A 17 -1.25 -2.24 9.19
N ALA A 18 -2.02 -1.61 8.28
CA ALA A 18 -2.24 -2.10 6.92
C ALA A 18 -0.93 -2.18 6.13
N TRP A 19 -0.12 -1.12 6.16
CA TRP A 19 1.21 -1.11 5.57
C TRP A 19 2.10 -2.22 6.15
N ALA A 20 2.20 -2.32 7.47
CA ALA A 20 3.06 -3.30 8.13
C ALA A 20 2.67 -4.74 7.76
N MET A 21 1.37 -5.06 7.81
CA MET A 21 0.86 -6.38 7.46
C MET A 21 1.12 -6.71 5.99
N ALA A 22 0.91 -5.77 5.09
CA ALA A 22 1.16 -6.01 3.68
C ALA A 22 2.66 -6.18 3.39
N GLN A 23 3.53 -5.40 4.04
CA GLN A 23 4.99 -5.52 3.89
C GLN A 23 5.53 -6.85 4.44
N ALA A 24 4.96 -7.33 5.55
CA ALA A 24 5.32 -8.61 6.14
C ALA A 24 4.78 -9.80 5.30
N TYR A 25 3.58 -9.66 4.75
CA TYR A 25 2.87 -10.72 4.04
C TYR A 25 2.40 -10.29 2.63
N PRO A 26 3.31 -9.90 1.73
CA PRO A 26 2.96 -9.29 0.44
C PRO A 26 2.21 -10.22 -0.51
N SER A 27 2.33 -11.54 -0.30
CA SER A 27 1.59 -12.55 -1.07
C SER A 27 0.20 -12.85 -0.51
N ARG A 28 -0.26 -12.20 0.56
CA ARG A 28 -1.59 -12.48 1.15
C ARG A 28 -2.71 -11.64 0.57
N PHE A 29 -2.42 -10.41 0.17
CA PHE A 29 -3.44 -9.44 -0.22
C PHE A 29 -3.50 -9.26 -1.74
N ALA A 30 -4.71 -9.03 -2.25
CA ALA A 30 -4.96 -8.67 -3.63
C ALA A 30 -4.73 -7.18 -3.90
N ALA A 31 -5.00 -6.33 -2.91
CA ALA A 31 -4.71 -4.90 -2.92
C ALA A 31 -4.81 -4.33 -1.50
N ILE A 32 -4.19 -3.18 -1.27
CA ILE A 32 -4.43 -2.37 -0.06
C ILE A 32 -4.86 -0.94 -0.38
N ALA A 33 -5.59 -0.34 0.54
CA ALA A 33 -5.93 1.08 0.51
C ALA A 33 -5.66 1.72 1.87
N VAL A 34 -4.76 2.67 1.94
CA VAL A 34 -4.20 3.22 3.17
C VAL A 34 -4.37 4.72 3.21
N ILE A 35 -4.71 5.23 4.40
CA ILE A 35 -5.14 6.61 4.57
C ILE A 35 -4.39 7.24 5.73
N SER A 36 -3.63 8.30 5.47
CA SER A 36 -2.93 9.06 6.50
C SER A 36 -2.06 8.18 7.41
N GLY A 37 -1.33 7.23 6.82
CA GLY A 37 -0.32 6.42 7.49
C GLY A 37 0.81 6.05 6.55
N ALA A 38 1.97 5.70 7.11
CA ALA A 38 3.19 5.54 6.34
C ALA A 38 3.71 4.08 6.35
N PRO A 39 4.33 3.63 5.25
CA PRO A 39 5.05 2.36 5.22
C PRO A 39 6.38 2.44 5.95
N HIS A 40 6.97 1.28 6.26
CA HIS A 40 8.38 1.21 6.58
C HIS A 40 9.22 1.32 5.28
N PRO A 41 10.05 2.37 5.09
CA PRO A 41 10.68 2.63 3.79
C PRO A 41 11.49 1.45 3.24
N LYS A 42 12.26 0.78 4.11
CA LYS A 42 13.12 -0.34 3.69
C LYS A 42 12.33 -1.54 3.15
N HIS A 43 11.05 -1.68 3.48
CA HIS A 43 10.22 -2.82 3.08
C HIS A 43 9.25 -2.49 1.95
N LEU A 44 9.27 -1.26 1.40
CA LEU A 44 8.44 -0.90 0.25
C LEU A 44 8.64 -1.84 -0.95
N ILE A 45 9.88 -2.30 -1.16
CA ILE A 45 10.21 -3.24 -2.23
C ILE A 45 9.41 -4.55 -2.18
N ASN A 46 8.95 -4.97 -1.00
CA ASN A 46 8.15 -6.18 -0.82
C ASN A 46 6.78 -6.05 -1.52
N LEU A 47 6.34 -4.83 -1.79
CA LEU A 47 5.03 -4.50 -2.33
C LEU A 47 5.04 -4.23 -3.83
N LEU A 48 6.15 -4.52 -4.53
CA LEU A 48 6.36 -4.18 -5.93
C LEU A 48 5.20 -4.62 -6.86
N ASN A 49 4.61 -5.79 -6.60
CA ASN A 49 3.54 -6.37 -7.41
C ASN A 49 2.14 -6.15 -6.84
N MET A 50 2.02 -5.46 -5.72
CA MET A 50 0.75 -5.30 -5.03
C MET A 50 0.12 -3.98 -5.45
N PRO A 51 -1.16 -3.98 -5.86
CA PRO A 51 -1.92 -2.75 -6.03
C PRO A 51 -2.10 -2.00 -4.72
N ILE A 52 -1.80 -0.69 -4.75
CA ILE A 52 -1.85 0.18 -3.56
C ILE A 52 -2.58 1.47 -3.91
N LEU A 53 -3.62 1.79 -3.14
CA LEU A 53 -4.21 3.11 -3.09
C LEU A 53 -3.72 3.83 -1.84
N ASN A 54 -2.88 4.85 -1.99
CA ASN A 54 -2.34 5.63 -0.89
C ASN A 54 -2.97 7.01 -0.87
N VAL A 55 -3.68 7.35 0.21
CA VAL A 55 -4.40 8.62 0.35
C VAL A 55 -3.86 9.41 1.52
N CYS A 56 -3.59 10.70 1.33
CA CYS A 56 -3.14 11.58 2.40
C CYS A 56 -3.57 13.03 2.13
N GLY A 57 -3.94 13.76 3.18
CA GLY A 57 -4.24 15.20 3.07
C GLY A 57 -2.97 16.04 2.92
N ASP A 58 -2.99 17.10 2.10
CA ASP A 58 -1.82 17.96 1.88
C ASP A 58 -1.41 18.82 3.08
N GLN A 59 -2.23 18.87 4.13
CA GLN A 59 -1.92 19.51 5.42
C GLN A 59 -1.72 18.49 6.55
N ASP A 60 -1.66 17.19 6.23
CA ASP A 60 -1.32 16.16 7.21
C ASP A 60 0.13 16.35 7.67
N TYR A 61 0.36 16.37 8.98
CA TYR A 61 1.71 16.48 9.54
C TYR A 61 2.59 15.26 9.18
N LEU A 62 1.99 14.17 8.68
CA LEU A 62 2.67 13.00 8.16
C LEU A 62 2.94 13.05 6.64
N PHE A 63 2.53 14.10 5.90
CA PHE A 63 2.50 14.09 4.43
C PHE A 63 3.81 13.65 3.78
N ALA A 64 4.96 14.06 4.33
CA ALA A 64 6.27 13.65 3.83
C ALA A 64 6.48 12.11 3.88
N GLN A 65 6.23 11.47 5.04
CA GLN A 65 6.37 10.02 5.16
C GLN A 65 5.19 9.22 4.60
N ALA A 66 3.96 9.76 4.69
CA ALA A 66 2.76 9.05 4.29
C ALA A 66 2.52 9.12 2.78
N TYR A 67 2.94 10.19 2.10
CA TYR A 67 2.70 10.38 0.66
C TYR A 67 4.00 10.52 -0.13
N THR A 68 4.82 11.53 0.17
CA THR A 68 5.98 11.90 -0.66
C THR A 68 7.02 10.78 -0.75
N ALA A 69 7.37 10.15 0.37
CA ALA A 69 8.33 9.05 0.39
C ALA A 69 7.84 7.84 -0.44
N PRO A 70 6.67 7.23 -0.16
CA PRO A 70 6.25 6.03 -0.90
C PRO A 70 6.00 6.27 -2.38
N VAL A 71 5.45 7.42 -2.80
CA VAL A 71 5.26 7.70 -4.23
C VAL A 71 6.56 7.86 -5.00
N THR A 72 7.63 8.28 -4.31
CA THR A 72 8.96 8.46 -4.91
C THR A 72 9.76 7.15 -4.91
N GLU A 73 9.64 6.37 -3.84
CA GLU A 73 10.48 5.19 -3.60
C GLU A 73 9.90 3.90 -4.18
N LEU A 74 8.57 3.76 -4.26
CA LEU A 74 7.93 2.56 -4.80
C LEU A 74 7.65 2.71 -6.30
N LEU A 75 8.55 2.17 -7.11
CA LEU A 75 8.38 2.09 -8.57
C LEU A 75 7.49 0.90 -8.94
N SER A 76 6.18 1.10 -8.88
CA SER A 76 5.18 0.08 -9.26
C SER A 76 4.11 0.70 -10.17
N ASP A 77 3.74 -0.01 -11.23
CA ASP A 77 2.64 0.37 -12.14
C ASP A 77 1.27 0.28 -11.45
N HIS A 78 1.21 -0.32 -10.26
CA HIS A 78 -0.03 -0.51 -9.50
C HIS A 78 -0.13 0.38 -8.25
N PHE A 79 0.82 1.30 -8.06
CA PHE A 79 0.74 2.30 -7.00
C PHE A 79 -0.05 3.53 -7.47
N ARG A 80 -1.07 3.90 -6.71
CA ARG A 80 -1.88 5.11 -6.93
C ARG A 80 -1.85 5.99 -5.69
N GLY A 81 -1.15 7.13 -5.79
CA GLY A 81 -1.22 8.20 -4.80
C GLY A 81 -2.41 9.14 -5.05
N VAL A 82 -3.15 9.48 -4.00
CA VAL A 82 -4.18 10.51 -3.99
C VAL A 82 -3.88 11.52 -2.89
N VAL A 83 -3.91 12.81 -3.24
CA VAL A 83 -3.76 13.91 -2.28
C VAL A 83 -5.09 14.59 -2.09
N GLU A 84 -5.61 14.58 -0.86
CA GLU A 84 -6.79 15.38 -0.51
C GLU A 84 -6.35 16.81 -0.19
N ARG A 85 -6.89 17.78 -0.92
CA ARG A 85 -6.52 19.18 -0.77
C ARG A 85 -7.17 19.79 0.48
N GLN A 86 -6.45 20.68 1.16
CA GLN A 86 -6.93 21.44 2.31
C GLN A 86 -7.39 20.56 3.47
N SER A 87 -6.76 19.41 3.62
CA SER A 87 -7.12 18.39 4.58
C SER A 87 -5.93 18.09 5.48
N ASN A 88 -6.13 18.15 6.80
CA ASN A 88 -5.12 17.71 7.75
C ASN A 88 -5.38 16.26 8.20
N HIS A 89 -4.55 15.77 9.12
CA HIS A 89 -4.61 14.39 9.61
C HIS A 89 -6.00 13.95 10.07
N TRP A 90 -6.80 14.84 10.68
CA TRP A 90 -8.10 14.51 11.29
C TRP A 90 -9.30 14.71 10.36
N ASP A 91 -9.07 15.41 9.26
CA ASP A 91 -10.11 15.95 8.37
C ASP A 91 -9.84 15.56 6.92
N THR A 92 -9.31 14.35 6.72
CA THR A 92 -9.34 13.61 5.46
C THR A 92 -10.80 13.22 5.21
N HIS A 93 -11.58 14.22 4.80
CA HIS A 93 -13.05 14.26 4.76
C HIS A 93 -13.60 13.27 3.74
N GLU A 94 -12.88 13.02 2.64
CA GLU A 94 -13.33 12.18 1.53
C GLU A 94 -13.37 10.67 1.86
N LEU A 95 -12.71 10.22 2.94
CA LEU A 95 -12.61 8.80 3.27
C LEU A 95 -13.72 8.25 4.17
N ARG A 96 -14.70 9.09 4.50
CA ARG A 96 -16.02 8.61 4.96
C ARG A 96 -16.79 7.84 3.87
N LEU A 97 -16.48 8.06 2.59
CA LEU A 97 -17.13 7.38 1.48
C LEU A 97 -16.34 6.11 1.12
N LEU A 98 -16.47 5.10 1.98
CA LEU A 98 -15.94 3.75 1.78
C LEU A 98 -16.24 3.19 0.38
N ASP A 99 -17.31 3.61 -0.29
CA ASP A 99 -17.71 3.11 -1.61
C ASP A 99 -16.61 3.26 -2.67
N GLY A 100 -15.90 4.39 -2.71
CA GLY A 100 -14.83 4.60 -3.69
C GLY A 100 -13.59 3.72 -3.42
N VAL A 101 -13.21 3.61 -2.15
CA VAL A 101 -12.08 2.76 -1.72
C VAL A 101 -12.39 1.29 -1.89
N LEU A 102 -13.56 0.85 -1.43
CA LEU A 102 -14.01 -0.53 -1.55
C LEU A 102 -14.17 -0.92 -3.02
N GLY A 103 -14.78 -0.07 -3.84
CA GLY A 103 -14.88 -0.28 -5.28
C GLY A 103 -13.51 -0.40 -5.94
N TRP A 104 -12.56 0.48 -5.59
CA TRP A 104 -11.18 0.41 -6.10
C TRP A 104 -10.47 -0.87 -5.64
N LEU A 105 -10.66 -1.32 -4.40
CA LEU A 105 -10.08 -2.58 -3.91
C LEU A 105 -10.65 -3.78 -4.67
N MET A 106 -11.98 -3.87 -4.80
CA MET A 106 -12.68 -5.02 -5.36
C MET A 106 -12.41 -5.28 -6.85
N GLN A 107 -11.87 -4.30 -7.58
CA GLN A 107 -11.45 -4.49 -8.97
C GLN A 107 -10.23 -5.42 -9.08
N TRP A 108 -9.45 -5.55 -8.00
CA TRP A 108 -8.20 -6.30 -8.00
C TRP A 108 -8.41 -7.76 -7.61
N LYS A 109 -7.60 -8.60 -8.23
CA LYS A 109 -7.41 -10.01 -7.87
C LYS A 109 -5.91 -10.22 -7.73
N ARG A 110 -5.48 -10.94 -6.68
CA ARG A 110 -4.06 -11.15 -6.40
C ARG A 110 -3.37 -11.84 -7.57
N ASP A 111 -2.23 -11.30 -8.00
CA ASP A 111 -1.31 -12.00 -8.90
C ASP A 111 -0.56 -13.09 -8.12
N VAL A 112 -0.87 -14.35 -8.42
CA VAL A 112 -0.27 -15.52 -7.76
C VAL A 112 1.05 -15.97 -8.42
N VAL A 113 1.38 -15.42 -9.59
CA VAL A 113 2.58 -15.78 -10.38
C VAL A 113 3.28 -14.52 -10.94
N PRO A 114 3.69 -13.58 -10.07
CA PRO A 114 4.29 -12.33 -10.53
C PRO A 114 5.64 -12.58 -11.24
N GLN A 115 5.85 -11.85 -12.33
CA GLN A 115 7.07 -11.93 -13.16
C GLN A 115 8.34 -11.47 -12.44
N ARG A 116 8.19 -10.66 -11.38
CA ARG A 116 9.30 -10.15 -10.56
C ARG A 116 8.99 -10.41 -9.10
N ILE A 117 9.94 -10.94 -8.34
CA ILE A 117 9.79 -11.14 -6.90
C ILE A 117 10.99 -10.49 -6.21
N ALA A 118 10.69 -9.56 -5.29
CA ALA A 118 11.66 -8.96 -4.41
C ALA A 118 11.11 -8.98 -2.99
N TYR A 119 11.91 -9.44 -2.03
CA TYR A 119 11.51 -9.51 -0.64
C TYR A 119 12.70 -9.20 0.27
N ARG A 120 12.47 -8.34 1.27
CA ARG A 120 13.40 -7.98 2.32
C ARG A 120 12.79 -8.30 3.69
N THR A 121 13.59 -8.95 4.53
CA THR A 121 13.26 -9.20 5.94
C THR A 121 13.91 -8.18 6.85
N GLU A 122 13.53 -8.14 8.13
CA GLU A 122 14.14 -7.24 9.12
C GLU A 122 15.65 -7.45 9.30
N ARG A 123 16.19 -8.63 8.98
CA ARG A 123 17.63 -8.93 9.06
C ARG A 123 18.45 -8.30 7.92
N GLY A 124 17.80 -7.70 6.93
CA GLY A 124 18.44 -6.95 5.85
C GLY A 124 18.73 -7.74 4.57
N ASP A 125 18.55 -9.05 4.58
CA ASP A 125 18.77 -9.90 3.40
C ASP A 125 17.70 -9.62 2.33
N ILE A 126 18.13 -9.29 1.11
CA ILE A 126 17.27 -9.20 -0.07
C ILE A 126 17.33 -10.56 -0.76
N THR A 127 16.21 -11.29 -0.78
CA THR A 127 16.07 -12.48 -1.63
C THR A 127 15.32 -12.07 -2.90
N GLY A 128 16.02 -12.10 -4.04
CA GLY A 128 15.41 -11.96 -5.37
C GLY A 128 15.58 -13.26 -6.14
N LEU A 129 14.47 -13.90 -6.52
CA LEU A 129 14.47 -14.97 -7.51
C LEU A 129 13.96 -14.34 -8.81
N THR A 130 14.87 -14.03 -9.73
CA THR A 130 14.49 -13.75 -11.12
C THR A 130 14.04 -15.07 -11.74
N GLY A 131 12.83 -15.08 -12.30
CA GLY A 131 12.25 -16.25 -12.95
C GLY A 131 13.17 -16.87 -14.00
N TRP A 132 13.09 -18.21 -14.10
CA TRP A 132 13.76 -19.00 -15.11
C TRP A 132 13.32 -18.54 -16.51
N ASN A 133 14.30 -18.20 -17.36
CA ASN A 133 14.14 -18.22 -18.82
C ASN A 133 14.39 -19.64 -19.32
#